data_AF-A0A739TLS6-F1
#
_entry.id   AF-A0A739TLS6-F1
#
_cell.length_a   1.000
_cell.length_b   1.000
_cell.length_c   1.000
_cell.angle_alpha   90.00
_cell.angle_beta   90.00
_cell.angle_gamma   90.00
#
_symmetry.space_group_name_H-M   'P 1'
#
loop_
_entity.id
_entity.type
_entity.pdbx_description
1 polymer ?
#
loop_
_entity_poly.entity_id
_entity_poly.type
_entity_poly.pdbx_seq_one_letter_code
_entity_poly.pdbx_strand_id
1 'polypeptide(L)'
;TFNKKKIFSGNIDREEIKEKSKIYGFSTYSDYTHTKHGEKLATVKQHRNDLSHGNVSFAEIGKNVSYQDLENISLEVIAYLDAIANNIEHYINNNEYLEQ
;
A
#
# COMPACT_ATOMS: atom_id res chain seq x y z
N THR A 1 18.36 -17.47 -6.49
CA THR A 1 17.24 -17.78 -5.58
C THR A 1 16.35 -16.57 -5.41
N PHE A 2 15.03 -16.74 -5.54
CA PHE A 2 14.04 -15.68 -5.26
C PHE A 2 14.16 -15.22 -3.81
N ASN A 3 14.34 -13.91 -3.58
CA ASN A 3 14.39 -13.35 -2.23
C ASN A 3 13.25 -12.34 -2.07
N LYS A 4 12.16 -12.79 -1.45
CA LYS A 4 10.97 -11.98 -1.16
C LYS A 4 11.29 -10.66 -0.44
N LYS A 5 12.29 -10.63 0.45
CA LYS A 5 12.68 -9.42 1.20
C LYS A 5 13.32 -8.35 0.31
N LYS A 6 13.87 -8.72 -0.85
CA LYS A 6 14.38 -7.77 -1.86
C LYS A 6 13.27 -7.14 -2.71
N ILE A 7 12.09 -7.76 -2.74
CA ILE A 7 10.96 -7.29 -3.55
C ILE A 7 10.12 -6.32 -2.75
N PHE A 8 9.68 -6.71 -1.55
CA PHE A 8 9.02 -5.82 -0.60
C PHE A 8 9.61 -6.05 0.79
N SER A 9 10.14 -4.99 1.40
CA SER A 9 10.85 -5.07 2.69
C SER A 9 9.91 -5.03 3.91
N GLY A 10 8.60 -5.18 3.72
CA GLY A 10 7.56 -5.01 4.76
C GLY A 10 7.16 -3.55 5.01
N ASN A 11 7.82 -2.61 4.32
CA ASN A 11 7.63 -1.17 4.40
C ASN A 11 6.99 -0.60 3.11
N ILE A 12 5.97 -1.30 2.64
CA ILE A 12 5.27 -0.99 1.39
C ILE A 12 4.54 0.35 1.51
N ASP A 13 4.82 1.24 0.56
CA ASP A 13 4.05 2.44 0.31
C ASP A 13 3.73 2.57 -1.19
N ARG A 14 3.05 3.67 -1.54
CA ARG A 14 2.67 3.97 -2.92
C ARG A 14 3.89 4.12 -3.85
N GLU A 15 4.99 4.68 -3.35
CA GLU A 15 6.19 4.91 -4.16
C GLU A 15 6.88 3.59 -4.47
N GLU A 16 7.08 2.72 -3.47
CA GLU A 16 7.63 1.37 -3.67
C GLU A 16 6.76 0.59 -4.67
N ILE A 17 5.43 0.63 -4.53
CA ILE A 17 4.52 -0.01 -5.49
C ILE A 17 4.74 0.51 -6.92
N LYS A 18 4.82 1.84 -7.09
CA LYS A 18 5.03 2.47 -8.40
C LYS A 18 6.39 2.13 -9.00
N GLU A 19 7.43 1.98 -8.18
CA GLU A 19 8.74 1.55 -8.64
C GLU A 19 8.72 0.10 -9.10
N LYS A 20 8.11 -0.81 -8.31
CA LYS A 20 7.96 -2.21 -8.70
C LYS A 20 7.08 -2.37 -9.94
N SER A 21 6.05 -1.56 -10.07
CA SER A 21 5.18 -1.58 -11.25
C SER A 21 5.93 -1.19 -12.52
N LYS A 22 6.94 -0.32 -12.45
CA LYS A 22 7.79 -0.01 -13.60
C LYS A 22 8.77 -1.12 -13.94
N ILE A 23 9.25 -1.84 -12.93
CA ILE A 23 10.21 -2.95 -13.10
C ILE A 23 9.53 -4.18 -13.67
N TYR A 24 8.33 -4.50 -13.18
CA TYR A 24 7.59 -5.70 -13.54
C TYR A 24 6.44 -5.42 -14.52
N GLY A 25 6.10 -4.15 -14.77
CA GLY A 25 5.11 -3.72 -15.76
C GLY A 25 3.63 -4.03 -15.47
N PHE A 26 3.26 -4.35 -14.22
CA PHE A 26 1.85 -4.41 -13.83
C PHE A 26 1.23 -3.01 -13.68
N SER A 27 -0.08 -2.90 -13.84
CA SER A 27 -0.81 -1.64 -13.69
C SER A 27 -0.87 -1.14 -12.25
N THR A 28 -0.84 0.18 -12.06
CA THR A 28 -1.11 0.85 -10.76
C THR A 28 -2.43 1.60 -10.76
N TYR A 29 -3.30 1.30 -11.73
CA TYR A 29 -4.62 1.89 -11.80
C TYR A 29 -5.42 1.54 -10.54
N SER A 30 -6.10 2.53 -9.98
CA SER A 30 -7.01 2.38 -8.87
C SER A 30 -8.05 3.49 -8.94
N ASP A 31 -9.27 3.25 -8.48
CA ASP A 31 -10.32 4.27 -8.45
C ASP A 31 -10.08 5.28 -7.31
N TYR A 32 -9.80 6.54 -7.65
CA TYR A 32 -9.58 7.62 -6.70
C TYR A 32 -10.68 7.78 -5.65
N THR A 33 -11.93 7.54 -6.02
CA THR A 33 -13.05 7.76 -5.10
C THR A 33 -12.97 6.86 -3.88
N HIS A 34 -12.47 5.64 -4.04
CA HIS A 34 -12.37 4.62 -3.00
C HIS A 34 -10.96 4.48 -2.41
N THR A 35 -9.92 4.68 -3.22
CA THR A 35 -8.55 4.34 -2.82
C THR A 35 -7.71 5.55 -2.44
N LYS A 36 -8.15 6.76 -2.84
CA LYS A 36 -7.33 7.99 -2.82
C LYS A 36 -5.93 7.78 -3.41
N HIS A 37 -5.79 6.82 -4.34
CA HIS A 37 -4.52 6.39 -4.91
C HIS A 37 -3.45 6.10 -3.85
N GLY A 38 -3.84 5.57 -2.69
CA GLY A 38 -2.91 5.20 -1.62
C GLY A 38 -2.27 6.37 -0.89
N GLU A 39 -2.84 7.58 -0.94
CA GLU A 39 -2.32 8.79 -0.28
C GLU A 39 -1.98 8.58 1.21
N LYS A 40 -2.77 7.77 1.92
CA LYS A 40 -2.58 7.52 3.36
C LYS A 40 -1.63 6.36 3.68
N LEU A 41 -1.21 5.57 2.69
CA LEU A 41 -0.43 4.36 2.90
C LEU A 41 0.93 4.65 3.57
N ALA A 42 1.60 5.73 3.16
CA ALA A 42 2.87 6.16 3.76
C ALA A 42 2.71 6.54 5.25
N THR A 43 1.64 7.29 5.58
CA THR A 43 1.34 7.68 6.96
C THR A 43 1.00 6.47 7.82
N VAL A 44 0.16 5.55 7.34
CA VAL A 44 -0.18 4.32 8.07
C VAL A 44 1.05 3.44 8.30
N LYS A 45 1.91 3.30 7.28
CA LYS A 45 3.19 2.60 7.40
C LYS A 45 4.06 3.21 8.50
N GLN A 46 4.23 4.54 8.49
CA GLN A 46 5.05 5.24 9.45
C GLN A 46 4.52 5.09 10.88
N HIS A 47 3.23 5.35 11.11
CA HIS A 47 2.60 5.19 12.41
C HIS A 47 2.68 3.75 12.94
N ARG A 48 2.47 2.74 12.08
CA ARG A 48 2.65 1.33 12.46
C ARG A 48 4.08 1.06 12.94
N ASN A 49 5.08 1.59 12.23
CA ASN A 49 6.48 1.42 12.57
C ASN A 49 6.82 2.14 13.88
N ASP A 50 6.33 3.36 14.09
CA ASP A 50 6.57 4.12 15.32
C ASP A 50 5.92 3.46 16.54
N LEU A 51 4.70 2.93 16.39
CA LEU A 51 4.03 2.13 17.42
C LEU A 51 4.81 0.84 17.74
N SER A 52 5.29 0.14 16.71
CA SER A 52 6.00 -1.15 16.88
C SER A 52 7.35 -0.99 17.58
N HIS A 53 8.04 0.13 17.34
CA HIS A 53 9.30 0.45 18.01
C HIS A 53 9.11 1.16 19.35
N GLY A 54 7.88 1.56 19.69
CA GLY A 54 7.59 2.33 20.90
C GLY A 54 8.05 3.80 20.83
N ASN A 55 8.25 4.34 19.64
CA ASN A 55 8.63 5.75 19.42
C ASN A 55 7.49 6.70 19.82
N VAL A 56 6.25 6.25 19.64
CA VAL A 56 5.02 6.97 19.99
C VAL A 56 3.98 5.99 20.53
N SER A 57 3.05 6.47 21.33
CA SER A 57 1.91 5.72 21.86
C SER A 57 0.67 5.88 21.00
N PHE A 58 -0.29 4.95 21.14
CA PHE A 58 -1.61 5.07 20.52
C PHE A 58 -2.35 6.35 20.92
N ALA A 59 -2.18 6.79 22.17
CA ALA A 59 -2.81 8.03 22.66
C ALA A 59 -2.24 9.26 21.95
N GLU A 60 -0.93 9.30 21.67
CA GLU A 60 -0.29 10.41 20.96
C GLU A 60 -0.73 10.50 19.51
N ILE A 61 -0.78 9.38 18.78
CA ILE A 61 -1.29 9.35 17.40
C ILE A 61 -2.79 9.65 17.36
N GLY A 62 -3.57 9.05 18.25
CA GLY A 62 -5.03 9.12 18.24
C GLY A 62 -5.63 10.43 18.76
N LYS A 63 -4.85 11.27 19.45
CA LYS A 63 -5.35 12.49 20.12
C LYS A 63 -6.14 13.42 19.20
N ASN A 64 -5.75 13.50 17.92
CA ASN A 64 -6.35 14.40 16.93
C ASN A 64 -7.02 13.64 15.77
N VAL A 65 -7.26 12.34 15.91
CA VAL A 65 -7.84 11.51 14.86
C VAL A 65 -9.16 10.97 15.37
N SER A 66 -10.26 11.28 14.68
CA SER A 66 -11.57 10.74 15.06
C SER A 66 -11.69 9.26 14.70
N TYR A 67 -12.65 8.56 15.30
CA TYR A 67 -13.01 7.21 14.89
C TYR A 67 -13.32 7.15 13.38
N GLN A 68 -14.09 8.13 12.87
CA GLN A 68 -14.47 8.17 11.46
C GLN A 68 -13.25 8.35 10.55
N ASP A 69 -12.26 9.16 10.97
CA ASP A 69 -11.02 9.32 10.23
C ASP A 69 -10.24 8.00 10.17
N LEU A 70 -10.13 7.28 11.29
CA LEU A 70 -9.47 5.97 11.33
C LEU A 70 -10.16 4.95 10.42
N GLU A 71 -11.49 4.90 10.45
CA GLU A 71 -12.29 4.02 9.61
C GLU A 71 -12.08 4.35 8.12
N ASN A 72 -12.20 5.63 7.75
CA ASN A 72 -11.99 6.08 6.36
C ASN A 72 -10.57 5.76 5.88
N ILE A 73 -9.55 6.07 6.69
CA ILE A 73 -8.14 5.76 6.36
C ILE A 73 -7.95 4.25 6.16
N SER A 74 -8.55 3.43 7.02
CA SER A 74 -8.47 1.98 6.92
C SER A 74 -9.10 1.47 5.63
N LEU A 75 -10.31 1.93 5.31
CA LEU A 75 -11.03 1.56 4.08
C LEU A 75 -10.27 1.98 2.83
N GLU A 76 -9.77 3.22 2.77
CA GLU A 76 -8.98 3.74 1.65
C GLU A 76 -7.71 2.92 1.41
N VAL A 77 -6.99 2.58 2.49
CA VAL A 77 -5.75 1.80 2.42
C VAL A 77 -6.00 0.37 1.97
N ILE A 78 -7.01 -0.30 2.55
CA ILE A 78 -7.38 -1.67 2.16
C ILE A 78 -7.80 -1.70 0.68
N ALA A 79 -8.69 -0.80 0.26
CA ALA A 79 -9.17 -0.72 -1.11
C ALA A 79 -8.03 -0.47 -2.12
N TYR A 80 -7.06 0.38 -1.76
CA TYR A 80 -5.88 0.60 -2.59
C TYR A 80 -5.02 -0.67 -2.73
N LEU A 81 -4.72 -1.35 -1.63
CA LEU A 81 -3.89 -2.57 -1.66
C LEU A 81 -4.58 -3.69 -2.44
N ASP A 82 -5.90 -3.85 -2.28
CA ASP A 82 -6.69 -4.82 -3.03
C ASP A 82 -6.68 -4.51 -4.54
N ALA A 83 -6.83 -3.24 -4.93
CA ALA A 83 -6.74 -2.84 -6.33
C ALA A 83 -5.37 -3.20 -6.96
N ILE A 84 -4.28 -2.96 -6.23
CA ILE A 84 -2.93 -3.32 -6.69
C ILE A 84 -2.76 -4.85 -6.79
N ALA A 85 -3.25 -5.60 -5.81
CA ALA A 85 -3.22 -7.06 -5.85
C ALA A 85 -3.97 -7.61 -7.07
N ASN A 86 -5.17 -7.07 -7.35
CA ASN A 86 -5.96 -7.42 -8.53
C ASN A 86 -5.25 -7.09 -9.85
N ASN A 87 -4.57 -5.94 -9.92
CA ASN A 87 -3.79 -5.58 -11.11
C ASN A 87 -2.63 -6.55 -11.35
N ILE A 88 -1.95 -7.01 -10.28
CA ILE A 88 -0.89 -8.01 -10.38
C ILE A 88 -1.45 -9.36 -10.81
N GLU A 89 -2.58 -9.78 -10.25
CA GLU A 89 -3.27 -11.01 -10.63
C GLU A 89 -3.69 -11.00 -12.11
N HIS A 90 -4.30 -9.90 -12.57
CA HIS A 90 -4.68 -9.71 -13.98
C HIS A 90 -3.46 -9.83 -14.90
N TYR A 91 -2.38 -9.11 -14.58
CA TYR A 91 -1.13 -9.14 -15.34
C TYR A 91 -0.56 -10.55 -15.49
N ILE A 92 -0.57 -11.33 -14.41
CA ILE A 92 -0.10 -12.73 -14.42
C ILE A 92 -1.04 -13.62 -15.25
N ASN A 93 -2.35 -13.53 -14.99
CA ASN A 93 -3.35 -14.41 -15.61
C ASN A 93 -3.46 -14.22 -17.12
N ASN A 94 -3.19 -13.00 -17.61
CA ASN A 94 -3.19 -12.69 -19.04
C ASN A 94 -1.83 -12.90 -19.72
N ASN A 95 -0.81 -13.36 -18.99
CA ASN A 95 0.55 -13.51 -19.50
C ASN A 95 1.15 -12.22 -20.09
N GLU A 96 0.76 -11.05 -19.57
CA GLU A 96 1.21 -9.74 -20.07
C GLU A 96 2.74 -9.56 -19.91
N TYR A 97 3.38 -10.36 -19.06
CA TYR A 97 4.84 -10.45 -18.94
C TYR A 97 5.55 -10.98 -20.19
N LEU A 98 4.83 -11.57 -21.14
CA LEU A 98 5.39 -12.01 -22.42
C LEU A 98 5.39 -10.90 -23.49
N GLU A 99 4.72 -9.78 -23.23
CA GLU A 99 4.56 -8.67 -24.18
C GLU A 99 5.52 -7.49 -23.90
N GLN A 100 6.44 -7.64 -22.94
CA GLN A 100 7.40 -6.61 -22.52
C GLN A 100 8.71 -6.62 -23.30
#